data_AF-A0A7S0ZT94-F1
#
_entry.id   AF-A0A7S0ZT94-F1
#
_cell.length_a   1.000
_cell.length_b   1.000
_cell.length_c   1.000
_cell.angle_alpha   90.00
_cell.angle_beta   90.00
_cell.angle_gamma   90.00
#
_symmetry.space_group_name_H-M   'P 1'
#
loop_
_entity.id
_entity.type
_entity.pdbx_description
1 polymer ?
#
loop_
_entity_poly.entity_id
_entity_poly.type
_entity_poly.pdbx_seq_one_letter_code
_entity_poly.pdbx_strand_id
1 'polypeptide(L)'
;GFDVSPKRPLALSAVAVHSLLPDDLARPEWSALLRYTDKPIVIVGSGKTAMDAIIFLTRHHPRAISRVRCISGRGTWFFNRTTCTPFDERGQPMPDAPNMLDCMLDTLEAYDGTNGEEVLRLMAKKNWFHSAVPEPGTFMLGMCSEEEIGIVREALGPAGERVVRAHLLDVVQKSAGELAMSLRSVDGARCFETSLEAGSFVVNCTDHLEGKPWAPIVSKDGLVLSTQSALGFTGPTAHLLTHAWYKGVLKDAWRHFPRFQLTEKKCDWALRTMFVLAVINSKFIDDMLPEMRQSAKGLSLALQAQIPRIKTSMPQIYRKMMAAIPGRYDDEPQAPVGHQVQSKL
;
A
#
# COMPACT_ATOMS: atom_id res chain seq x y z
N GLY A 1 -11.36 -7.19 -6.28
CA GLY A 1 -11.05 -5.80 -6.70
C GLY A 1 -11.48 -4.92 -5.57
N PHE A 2 -10.88 -3.76 -5.40
CA PHE A 2 -11.21 -2.90 -4.26
C PHE A 2 -12.29 -1.92 -4.65
N ASP A 3 -13.23 -1.69 -3.73
CA ASP A 3 -14.00 -0.46 -3.79
C ASP A 3 -13.21 0.65 -3.13
N VAL A 4 -13.21 1.81 -3.78
CA VAL A 4 -12.50 3.00 -3.32
C VAL A 4 -13.57 4.04 -3.03
N SER A 5 -14.13 3.96 -1.84
CA SER A 5 -15.11 4.92 -1.37
C SER A 5 -14.45 6.30 -1.21
N PRO A 6 -15.15 7.41 -1.53
CA PRO A 6 -14.65 8.74 -1.23
C PRO A 6 -14.26 8.83 0.25
N LYS A 7 -12.99 9.14 0.48
CA LYS A 7 -12.45 9.20 1.83
C LYS A 7 -13.15 10.29 2.63
N ARG A 8 -13.45 10.00 3.90
CA ARG A 8 -14.05 10.96 4.84
C ARG A 8 -13.07 11.27 5.98
N PRO A 9 -13.16 12.49 6.57
CA PRO A 9 -12.54 12.75 7.85
C PRO A 9 -12.93 11.69 8.90
N LEU A 10 -12.08 11.47 9.89
CA LEU A 10 -12.40 10.56 11.00
C LEU A 10 -13.60 11.10 11.78
N ALA A 11 -14.55 10.22 12.09
CA ALA A 11 -15.65 10.52 12.99
C ALA A 11 -15.13 10.42 14.43
N LEU A 12 -14.71 11.55 15.00
CA LEU A 12 -14.15 11.65 16.34
C LEU A 12 -15.22 12.16 17.31
N SER A 13 -15.23 11.65 18.54
CA SER A 13 -16.19 12.06 19.58
C SER A 13 -15.98 13.51 20.04
N ALA A 14 -14.73 13.98 20.07
CA ALA A 14 -14.41 15.35 20.44
C ALA A 14 -14.68 16.33 19.29
N VAL A 15 -15.53 17.33 19.54
CA VAL A 15 -15.84 18.40 18.58
C VAL A 15 -14.78 19.51 18.53
N ALA A 16 -13.86 19.54 19.50
CA ALA A 16 -12.85 20.58 19.64
C ALA A 16 -11.56 20.31 18.84
N VAL A 17 -11.59 19.42 17.84
CA VAL A 17 -10.46 19.15 16.93
C VAL A 17 -10.89 19.28 15.48
N HIS A 18 -9.94 19.59 14.62
CA HIS A 18 -10.13 19.60 13.17
C HIS A 18 -9.80 18.22 12.59
N SER A 19 -10.83 17.43 12.30
CA SER A 19 -10.68 16.17 11.58
C SER A 19 -10.61 16.44 10.08
N LEU A 20 -9.47 16.14 9.45
CA LEU A 20 -9.14 16.54 8.09
C LEU A 20 -8.80 15.34 7.19
N LEU A 21 -8.96 15.54 5.88
CA LEU A 21 -8.34 14.74 4.84
C LEU A 21 -6.96 15.30 4.46
N PRO A 22 -6.10 14.52 3.78
CA PRO A 22 -4.80 15.01 3.30
C PRO A 22 -4.94 16.21 2.37
N ASP A 23 -5.92 16.19 1.46
CA ASP A 23 -6.17 17.27 0.50
C ASP A 23 -6.65 18.56 1.18
N ASP A 24 -7.23 18.46 2.38
CA ASP A 24 -7.65 19.64 3.15
C ASP A 24 -6.44 20.50 3.54
N LEU A 25 -5.25 19.91 3.68
CA LEU A 25 -4.02 20.66 3.99
C LEU A 25 -3.69 21.74 2.95
N ALA A 26 -4.11 21.54 1.70
CA ALA A 26 -3.91 22.49 0.61
C ALA A 26 -5.04 23.54 0.49
N ARG A 27 -6.16 23.36 1.18
CA ARG A 27 -7.29 24.31 1.10
C ARG A 27 -6.97 25.61 1.84
N PRO A 28 -7.36 26.78 1.31
CA PRO A 28 -6.99 28.07 1.89
C PRO A 28 -7.34 28.23 3.38
N GLU A 29 -8.52 27.77 3.80
CA GLU A 29 -9.01 27.88 5.17
C GLU A 29 -8.13 27.12 6.16
N TRP A 30 -7.71 25.90 5.82
CA TRP A 30 -6.84 25.09 6.66
C TRP A 30 -5.39 25.54 6.55
N SER A 31 -4.94 25.91 5.35
CA SER A 31 -3.60 26.44 5.12
C SER A 31 -3.34 27.67 5.99
N ALA A 32 -4.33 28.58 6.12
CA ALA A 32 -4.23 29.73 7.02
C ALA A 32 -4.10 29.30 8.49
N LEU A 33 -4.99 28.42 8.98
CA LEU A 33 -4.94 27.95 10.36
C LEU A 33 -3.63 27.21 10.68
N LEU A 34 -3.13 26.39 9.76
CA LEU A 34 -1.84 25.71 9.89
C LEU A 34 -0.67 26.70 9.94
N ARG A 35 -0.76 27.89 9.33
CA ARG A 35 0.30 28.91 9.34
C ARG A 35 0.31 29.79 10.59
N TYR A 36 -0.86 30.05 11.16
CA TYR A 36 -1.05 31.08 12.20
C TYR A 36 -1.43 30.53 13.57
N THR A 37 -1.61 29.22 13.72
CA THR A 37 -1.78 28.56 15.01
C THR A 37 -0.53 27.75 15.40
N ASP A 38 -0.41 27.46 16.69
CA ASP A 38 0.61 26.61 17.29
C ASP A 38 0.10 25.21 17.65
N LYS A 39 -1.11 24.84 17.19
CA LYS A 39 -1.78 23.61 17.62
C LYS A 39 -1.17 22.32 17.05
N PRO A 40 -1.13 21.20 17.78
CA PRO A 40 -0.60 19.94 17.28
C PRO A 40 -1.21 19.49 15.94
N ILE A 41 -0.39 18.85 15.10
CA ILE A 41 -0.84 18.23 13.85
C ILE A 41 -0.54 16.73 13.93
N VAL A 42 -1.58 15.92 13.98
CA VAL A 42 -1.49 14.47 14.09
C VAL A 42 -1.81 13.85 12.74
N ILE A 43 -0.81 13.24 12.10
CA ILE A 43 -0.97 12.44 10.89
C ILE A 43 -1.31 11.01 11.29
N VAL A 44 -2.48 10.52 10.89
CA VAL A 44 -2.94 9.16 11.22
C VAL A 44 -2.67 8.23 10.04
N GLY A 45 -1.67 7.37 10.17
CA GLY A 45 -1.20 6.45 9.13
C GLY A 45 0.28 6.67 8.78
N SER A 46 0.87 5.67 8.13
CA SER A 46 2.28 5.69 7.70
C SER A 46 2.48 5.28 6.24
N GLY A 47 1.40 5.14 5.47
CA GLY A 47 1.45 4.80 4.04
C GLY A 47 1.85 5.98 3.15
N LYS A 48 1.78 5.80 1.82
CA LYS A 48 2.25 6.81 0.85
C LYS A 48 1.55 8.15 1.04
N THR A 49 0.24 8.14 1.26
CA THR A 49 -0.56 9.34 1.56
C THR A 49 -0.06 10.10 2.79
N ALA A 50 0.40 9.40 3.83
CA ALA A 50 1.00 10.05 5.00
C ALA A 50 2.35 10.68 4.67
N MET A 51 3.17 10.02 3.85
CA MET A 51 4.44 10.58 3.37
C MET A 51 4.20 11.85 2.57
N ASP A 52 3.24 11.84 1.65
CA ASP A 52 2.88 12.99 0.81
C ASP A 52 2.36 14.16 1.65
N ALA A 53 1.50 13.88 2.65
CA ALA A 53 1.01 14.90 3.57
C ALA A 53 2.15 15.55 4.37
N ILE A 54 3.10 14.76 4.88
CA ILE A 54 4.25 15.29 5.63
C ILE A 54 5.17 16.09 4.71
N ILE A 55 5.48 15.59 3.51
CA ILE A 55 6.30 16.31 2.52
C ILE A 55 5.63 17.63 2.13
N PHE A 56 4.31 17.63 1.91
CA PHE A 56 3.53 18.82 1.63
C PHE A 56 3.66 19.84 2.78
N LEU A 57 3.47 19.39 4.02
CA LEU A 57 3.64 20.26 5.19
C LEU A 57 5.07 20.80 5.28
N THR A 58 6.09 19.99 4.98
CA THR A 58 7.49 20.43 5.07
C THR A 58 7.79 21.51 4.06
N ARG A 59 7.27 21.39 2.84
CA ARG A 59 7.50 22.34 1.75
C ARG A 59 6.67 23.61 1.87
N HIS A 60 5.40 23.49 2.26
CA HIS A 60 4.46 24.62 2.22
C HIS A 60 4.20 25.27 3.58
N HIS A 61 4.48 24.54 4.67
CA HIS A 61 4.22 24.93 6.05
C HIS A 61 5.41 24.62 6.98
N PRO A 62 6.65 25.06 6.66
CA PRO A 62 7.85 24.66 7.40
C PRO A 62 7.79 24.99 8.90
N ARG A 63 7.16 26.12 9.28
CA ARG A 63 6.94 26.49 10.70
C ARG A 63 6.01 25.54 11.46
N ALA A 64 5.22 24.75 10.76
CA ALA A 64 4.29 23.79 11.35
C ALA A 64 4.96 22.44 11.67
N ILE A 65 6.12 22.14 11.07
CA ILE A 65 6.74 20.81 11.15
C ILE A 65 7.11 20.37 12.56
N SER A 66 7.55 21.30 13.41
CA SER A 66 7.84 21.00 14.82
C SER A 66 6.62 20.44 15.59
N ARG A 67 5.40 20.73 15.12
CA ARG A 67 4.12 20.31 15.70
C ARG A 67 3.58 19.01 15.10
N VAL A 68 4.24 18.48 14.06
CA VAL A 68 3.79 17.26 13.38
C VAL A 68 4.14 16.04 14.24
N ARG A 69 3.14 15.17 14.40
CA ARG A 69 3.21 13.87 15.07
C ARG A 69 2.57 12.83 14.14
N CYS A 70 3.02 11.59 14.24
CA CYS A 70 2.55 10.50 13.39
C CYS A 70 2.07 9.33 14.24
N ILE A 71 0.82 8.91 14.05
CA ILE A 71 0.30 7.64 14.55
C ILE A 71 0.51 6.61 13.45
N SER A 72 1.56 5.81 13.56
CA SER A 72 2.08 5.03 12.44
C SER A 72 1.37 3.70 12.19
N GLY A 73 0.49 3.26 13.10
CA GLY A 73 -0.03 1.90 13.09
C GLY A 73 1.12 0.89 13.17
N ARG A 74 1.06 -0.15 12.33
CA ARG A 74 2.13 -1.15 12.21
C ARG A 74 3.37 -0.65 11.46
N GLY A 75 3.34 0.55 10.88
CA GLY A 75 4.41 1.08 10.03
C GLY A 75 4.45 0.44 8.64
N THR A 76 4.95 1.17 7.64
CA THR A 76 4.89 0.78 6.23
C THR A 76 6.28 0.74 5.60
N TRP A 77 6.61 -0.38 4.97
CA TRP A 77 7.71 -0.52 4.03
C TRP A 77 7.33 0.07 2.67
N PHE A 78 8.30 0.66 1.98
CA PHE A 78 8.17 1.12 0.61
C PHE A 78 9.30 0.51 -0.23
N PHE A 79 9.04 0.25 -1.50
CA PHE A 79 10.11 0.11 -2.49
C PHE A 79 10.95 1.37 -2.49
N ASN A 80 12.26 1.19 -2.43
CA ASN A 80 13.20 2.28 -2.63
C ASN A 80 13.29 2.58 -4.13
N ARG A 81 12.61 3.64 -4.56
CA ARG A 81 12.58 4.08 -5.97
C ARG A 81 13.98 4.38 -6.50
N THR A 82 14.87 4.90 -5.66
CA THR A 82 16.23 5.24 -6.05
C THR A 82 17.01 4.01 -6.49
N THR A 83 16.79 2.86 -5.84
CA THR A 83 17.49 1.61 -6.17
C THR A 83 16.70 0.68 -7.09
N CYS A 84 15.37 0.64 -6.98
CA CYS A 84 14.52 -0.19 -7.83
C CYS A 84 14.27 0.41 -9.21
N THR A 85 14.44 1.73 -9.39
CA THR A 85 14.30 2.37 -10.69
C THR A 85 15.42 3.40 -10.86
N PRO A 86 16.67 2.94 -11.03
CA PRO A 86 17.81 3.84 -11.15
C PRO A 86 17.79 4.56 -12.50
N PHE A 87 17.86 5.88 -12.44
CA PHE A 87 18.02 6.75 -13.61
C PHE A 87 19.34 7.50 -13.48
N ASP A 88 20.01 7.74 -14.61
CA ASP A 88 21.19 8.60 -14.67
C ASP A 88 20.81 10.09 -14.47
N GLU A 89 21.81 10.96 -14.43
CA GLU A 89 21.61 12.42 -14.27
C GLU A 89 20.76 13.05 -15.39
N ARG A 90 20.59 12.36 -16.52
CA ARG A 90 19.77 12.77 -17.67
C ARG A 90 18.37 12.16 -17.63
N GLY A 91 18.02 11.46 -16.55
CA GLY A 91 16.74 10.78 -16.39
C GLY A 91 16.58 9.56 -17.27
N GLN A 92 17.66 8.96 -17.78
CA GLN A 92 17.62 7.75 -18.59
C GLN A 92 17.79 6.50 -17.71
N PRO A 93 17.04 5.41 -17.96
CA PRO A 93 17.21 4.17 -17.23
C PRO A 93 18.66 3.66 -17.33
N MET A 94 19.26 3.30 -16.21
CA MET A 94 20.62 2.74 -16.18
C MET A 94 20.57 1.24 -16.54
N PRO A 95 21.13 0.80 -17.70
CA PRO A 95 20.93 -0.58 -18.18
C PRO A 95 21.55 -1.66 -17.29
N ASP A 96 22.68 -1.36 -16.66
CA ASP A 96 23.46 -2.31 -15.85
C ASP A 96 23.13 -2.23 -14.35
N ALA A 97 22.25 -1.31 -13.96
CA ALA A 97 21.84 -1.15 -12.59
C ALA A 97 20.66 -2.09 -12.24
N PRO A 98 20.61 -2.63 -11.02
CA PRO A 98 19.47 -3.41 -10.58
C PRO A 98 18.16 -2.63 -10.72
N ASN A 99 17.09 -3.32 -11.09
CA ASN A 99 15.81 -2.67 -11.32
C ASN A 99 14.66 -3.34 -10.55
N MET A 100 13.45 -2.86 -10.78
CA MET A 100 12.25 -3.31 -10.08
C MET A 100 12.03 -4.82 -10.24
N LEU A 101 12.37 -5.38 -11.41
CA LEU A 101 12.26 -6.81 -11.62
C LEU A 101 13.28 -7.59 -10.77
N ASP A 102 14.51 -7.11 -10.62
CA ASP A 102 15.49 -7.72 -9.72
C ASP A 102 15.01 -7.71 -8.27
N CYS A 103 14.47 -6.58 -7.83
CA CYS A 103 13.86 -6.45 -6.50
C CYS A 103 12.71 -7.45 -6.32
N MET A 104 11.81 -7.55 -7.31
CA MET A 104 10.70 -8.50 -7.26
C MET A 104 11.18 -9.95 -7.24
N LEU A 105 12.14 -10.33 -8.09
CA LEU A 105 12.71 -11.67 -8.13
C LEU A 105 13.40 -12.03 -6.81
N ASP A 106 14.28 -11.15 -6.30
CA ASP A 106 14.94 -11.32 -4.99
C ASP A 106 13.92 -11.56 -3.86
N THR A 107 12.84 -10.77 -3.86
CA THR A 107 11.79 -10.84 -2.85
C THR A 107 11.04 -12.18 -2.94
N LEU A 108 10.61 -12.57 -4.13
CA LEU A 108 9.84 -13.80 -4.36
C LEU A 108 10.70 -15.07 -4.22
N GLU A 109 11.99 -15.00 -4.53
CA GLU A 109 12.96 -16.06 -4.29
C GLU A 109 13.17 -16.29 -2.78
N ALA A 110 13.09 -15.26 -1.94
CA ALA A 110 13.24 -15.39 -0.50
C ALA A 110 11.93 -15.80 0.22
N TYR A 111 10.76 -15.40 -0.31
CA TYR A 111 9.48 -15.67 0.32
C TYR A 111 9.05 -17.14 0.15
N ASP A 112 8.60 -17.79 1.23
CA ASP A 112 8.14 -19.19 1.25
C ASP A 112 6.62 -19.34 1.45
N GLY A 113 5.90 -18.21 1.62
CA GLY A 113 4.47 -18.19 1.90
C GLY A 113 4.12 -17.93 3.36
N THR A 114 5.10 -17.97 4.27
CA THR A 114 4.91 -17.82 5.73
C THR A 114 5.91 -16.86 6.39
N ASN A 115 7.06 -16.61 5.76
CA ASN A 115 8.18 -15.80 6.28
C ASN A 115 8.16 -14.32 5.83
N GLY A 116 6.97 -13.71 5.72
CA GLY A 116 6.82 -12.40 5.08
C GLY A 116 7.60 -11.28 5.76
N GLU A 117 7.64 -11.23 7.10
CA GLU A 117 8.37 -10.20 7.82
C GLU A 117 9.89 -10.34 7.69
N GLU A 118 10.41 -11.57 7.72
CA GLU A 118 11.82 -11.87 7.52
C GLU A 118 12.28 -11.41 6.14
N VAL A 119 11.47 -11.67 5.11
CA VAL A 119 11.74 -11.23 3.74
C VAL A 119 11.79 -9.71 3.65
N LEU A 120 10.82 -8.99 4.23
CA LEU A 120 10.82 -7.52 4.21
C LEU A 120 12.08 -6.95 4.87
N ARG A 121 12.50 -7.51 6.02
CA ARG A 121 13.75 -7.11 6.70
C ARG A 121 14.99 -7.44 5.87
N LEU A 122 15.01 -8.59 5.18
CA LEU A 122 16.11 -8.96 4.28
C LEU A 122 16.21 -8.01 3.09
N MET A 123 15.08 -7.67 2.46
CA MET A 123 15.02 -6.72 1.35
C MET A 123 15.43 -5.31 1.80
N ALA A 124 15.12 -4.91 3.04
CA ALA A 124 15.61 -3.66 3.60
C ALA A 124 17.13 -3.63 3.77
N LYS A 125 17.76 -4.75 4.19
CA LYS A 125 19.23 -4.87 4.24
C LYS A 125 19.88 -4.76 2.85
N LYS A 126 19.17 -5.15 1.80
CA LYS A 126 19.59 -5.01 0.40
C LYS A 126 19.32 -3.62 -0.19
N ASN A 127 18.81 -2.68 0.60
CA ASN A 127 18.32 -1.37 0.16
C ASN A 127 17.21 -1.43 -0.91
N TRP A 128 16.49 -2.55 -1.00
CA TRP A 128 15.29 -2.66 -1.83
C TRP A 128 14.09 -2.01 -1.18
N PHE A 129 13.96 -2.16 0.14
CA PHE A 129 12.90 -1.56 0.92
C PHE A 129 13.42 -0.57 1.95
N HIS A 130 12.64 0.46 2.21
CA HIS A 130 12.92 1.43 3.27
C HIS A 130 11.62 1.91 3.93
N SER A 131 11.73 2.68 5.02
CA SER A 131 10.60 3.20 5.77
C SER A 131 10.97 4.52 6.44
N ALA A 132 10.01 5.44 6.54
CA ALA A 132 10.19 6.69 7.29
C ALA A 132 9.98 6.52 8.79
N VAL A 133 9.32 5.44 9.23
CA VAL A 133 9.02 5.15 10.64
C VAL A 133 9.82 3.93 11.13
N PRO A 134 10.16 3.86 12.44
CA PRO A 134 10.82 2.70 13.01
C PRO A 134 9.91 1.47 13.02
N GLU A 135 10.52 0.28 13.00
CA GLU A 135 9.85 -1.02 13.10
C GLU A 135 8.60 -1.21 12.20
N PRO A 136 8.71 -0.94 10.88
CA PRO A 136 7.63 -1.18 9.93
C PRO A 136 7.30 -2.67 9.82
N GLY A 137 6.00 -2.98 9.84
CA GLY A 137 5.47 -4.35 9.79
C GLY A 137 4.48 -4.60 8.65
N THR A 138 4.20 -3.61 7.82
CA THR A 138 3.29 -3.76 6.67
C THR A 138 3.94 -3.31 5.38
N PHE A 139 3.46 -3.84 4.26
CA PHE A 139 3.90 -3.49 2.93
C PHE A 139 2.68 -3.47 2.02
N MET A 140 2.55 -2.47 1.15
CA MET A 140 1.46 -2.38 0.17
C MET A 140 1.95 -1.84 -1.18
N LEU A 141 3.12 -2.30 -1.63
CA LEU A 141 3.68 -1.98 -2.96
C LEU A 141 3.82 -0.47 -3.27
N GLY A 142 3.85 0.38 -2.24
CA GLY A 142 4.14 1.80 -2.38
C GLY A 142 5.62 2.03 -2.66
N MET A 143 5.96 3.12 -3.35
CA MET A 143 7.34 3.49 -3.67
C MET A 143 7.67 4.89 -3.16
N CYS A 144 8.81 5.04 -2.51
CA CYS A 144 9.36 6.34 -2.11
C CYS A 144 10.82 6.41 -2.57
N SER A 145 11.32 7.61 -2.88
CA SER A 145 12.76 7.82 -3.06
C SER A 145 13.45 7.95 -1.69
N GLU A 146 14.77 7.79 -1.67
CA GLU A 146 15.57 8.05 -0.47
C GLU A 146 15.41 9.50 0.02
N GLU A 147 15.29 10.46 -0.90
CA GLU A 147 15.02 11.87 -0.60
C GLU A 147 13.66 12.04 0.10
N GLU A 148 12.58 11.45 -0.44
CA GLU A 148 11.25 11.51 0.17
C GLU A 148 11.27 10.94 1.60
N ILE A 149 11.93 9.80 1.80
CA ILE A 149 12.08 9.19 3.13
C ILE A 149 12.94 10.05 4.06
N GLY A 150 14.00 10.67 3.55
CA GLY A 150 14.86 11.59 4.30
C GLY A 150 14.09 12.78 4.87
N ILE A 151 13.32 13.45 4.02
CA ILE A 151 12.46 14.60 4.40
C ILE A 151 11.49 14.20 5.51
N VAL A 152 10.83 13.05 5.38
CA VAL A 152 9.84 12.59 6.38
C VAL A 152 10.53 12.19 7.69
N ARG A 153 11.68 11.52 7.64
CA ARG A 153 12.44 11.15 8.84
C ARG A 153 12.91 12.38 9.62
N GLU A 154 13.36 13.41 8.92
CA GLU A 154 13.74 14.69 9.54
C GLU A 154 12.54 15.37 10.20
N ALA A 155 11.41 15.46 9.48
CA ALA A 155 10.17 16.04 10.02
C ALA A 155 9.66 15.30 11.28
N LEU A 156 9.85 13.99 11.33
CA LEU A 156 9.46 13.12 12.46
C LEU A 156 10.60 12.88 13.46
N GLY A 157 11.73 13.60 13.38
CA GLY A 157 12.84 13.47 14.31
C GLY A 157 12.66 14.32 15.59
N PRO A 158 12.99 13.80 16.79
CA PRO A 158 13.35 12.41 17.11
C PRO A 158 12.13 11.47 17.09
N ALA A 159 12.30 10.28 16.50
CA ALA A 159 11.18 9.34 16.28
C ALA A 159 10.48 8.90 17.58
N GLY A 160 11.22 8.74 18.68
CA GLY A 160 10.67 8.34 19.98
C GLY A 160 9.70 9.36 20.59
N GLU A 161 9.72 10.61 20.13
CA GLU A 161 8.83 11.69 20.59
C GLU A 161 7.71 11.98 19.60
N ARG A 162 7.97 11.79 18.31
CA ARG A 162 7.05 12.21 17.25
C ARG A 162 6.28 11.09 16.57
N VAL A 163 6.67 9.85 16.80
CA VAL A 163 6.02 8.68 16.20
C VAL A 163 5.43 7.81 17.30
N VAL A 164 4.11 7.67 17.28
CA VAL A 164 3.37 6.79 18.18
C VAL A 164 2.96 5.53 17.41
N ARG A 165 3.54 4.40 17.77
CA ARG A 165 3.26 3.10 17.14
C ARG A 165 1.99 2.48 17.73
N ALA A 166 0.85 2.95 17.27
CA ALA A 166 -0.47 2.53 17.71
C ALA A 166 -1.53 2.77 16.61
N HIS A 167 -2.75 2.30 16.85
CA HIS A 167 -3.95 2.62 16.09
C HIS A 167 -4.77 3.66 16.85
N LEU A 168 -5.14 4.76 16.19
CA LEU A 168 -6.09 5.71 16.75
C LEU A 168 -7.48 5.06 16.78
N LEU A 169 -8.10 5.04 17.97
CA LEU A 169 -9.49 4.61 18.16
C LEU A 169 -10.42 5.81 18.09
N ASP A 170 -10.13 6.85 18.87
CA ASP A 170 -10.97 8.04 18.98
C ASP A 170 -10.18 9.22 19.59
N VAL A 171 -10.74 10.42 19.53
CA VAL A 171 -10.33 11.57 20.35
C VAL A 171 -11.50 11.92 21.27
N VAL A 172 -11.26 11.87 22.58
CA VAL A 172 -12.29 12.04 23.61
C VAL A 172 -12.03 13.29 24.45
N GLN A 173 -13.11 13.93 24.90
CA GLN A 173 -13.04 15.00 25.90
C GLN A 173 -12.92 14.39 27.30
N LYS A 174 -11.88 14.75 28.05
CA LYS A 174 -11.67 14.29 29.43
C LYS A 174 -12.28 15.24 30.45
N SER A 175 -11.99 16.51 30.29
CA SER A 175 -12.50 17.61 31.10
C SER A 175 -12.58 18.86 30.21
N ALA A 176 -13.08 20.00 30.69
CA ALA A 176 -13.17 21.21 29.88
C ALA A 176 -11.78 21.65 29.35
N GLY A 177 -11.59 21.58 28.02
CA GLY A 177 -10.33 21.96 27.37
C GLY A 177 -9.26 20.86 27.29
N GLU A 178 -9.43 19.75 28.00
CA GLU A 178 -8.51 18.60 27.95
C GLU A 178 -9.04 17.50 27.03
N LEU A 179 -8.29 17.21 25.96
CA LEU A 179 -8.57 16.11 25.06
C LEU A 179 -7.55 14.99 25.25
N ALA A 180 -7.97 13.77 24.92
CA ALA A 180 -7.08 12.62 24.85
C ALA A 180 -7.34 11.84 23.56
N MET A 181 -6.27 11.40 22.90
CA MET A 181 -6.31 10.37 21.87
C MET A 181 -6.40 9.02 22.58
N SER A 182 -7.46 8.27 22.31
CA SER A 182 -7.57 6.86 22.69
C SER A 182 -6.88 6.01 21.63
N LEU A 183 -5.90 5.22 22.06
CA LEU A 183 -4.98 4.49 21.20
C LEU A 183 -5.00 3.01 21.56
N ARG A 184 -4.90 2.15 20.55
CA ARG A 184 -4.67 0.70 20.70
C ARG A 184 -3.29 0.32 20.22
N SER A 185 -2.55 -0.45 21.01
CA SER A 185 -1.26 -1.00 20.58
C SER A 185 -1.39 -1.82 19.29
N VAL A 186 -0.30 -1.91 18.53
CA VAL A 186 -0.31 -2.59 17.21
C VAL A 186 -0.61 -4.08 17.26
N ASP A 187 -0.34 -4.72 18.39
CA ASP A 187 -0.67 -6.11 18.71
C ASP A 187 -2.12 -6.28 19.18
N GLY A 188 -2.84 -5.18 19.40
CA GLY A 188 -4.21 -5.16 19.89
C GLY A 188 -4.37 -5.36 21.40
N ALA A 189 -3.29 -5.64 22.14
CA ALA A 189 -3.37 -6.10 23.53
C ALA A 189 -3.65 -4.99 24.55
N ARG A 190 -3.30 -3.74 24.25
CA ARG A 190 -3.38 -2.61 25.20
C ARG A 190 -4.07 -1.40 24.59
N CYS A 191 -5.06 -0.88 25.29
CA CYS A 191 -5.56 0.47 25.05
C CYS A 191 -4.90 1.44 26.04
N PHE A 192 -4.53 2.63 25.56
CA PHE A 192 -3.90 3.68 26.36
C PHE A 192 -4.23 5.04 25.77
N GLU A 193 -3.94 6.10 26.52
CA GLU A 193 -4.29 7.45 26.13
C GLU A 193 -3.06 8.34 26.03
N THR A 194 -3.16 9.37 25.19
CA THR A 194 -2.15 10.42 25.08
C THR A 194 -2.87 11.75 24.97
N SER A 195 -2.36 12.78 25.67
CA SER A 195 -2.98 14.10 25.66
C SER A 195 -2.99 14.72 24.26
N LEU A 196 -4.01 15.52 24.00
CA LEU A 196 -4.15 16.33 22.80
C LEU A 196 -4.74 17.69 23.18
N GLU A 197 -4.33 18.74 22.49
CA GLU A 197 -4.87 20.07 22.73
C GLU A 197 -6.15 20.32 21.93
N ALA A 198 -7.07 21.10 22.49
CA ALA A 198 -8.16 21.68 21.71
C ALA A 198 -7.62 22.55 20.54
N GLY A 199 -8.27 22.46 19.38
CA GLY A 199 -7.84 23.08 18.14
C GLY A 199 -6.78 22.30 17.36
N SER A 200 -6.38 21.11 17.83
CA SER A 200 -5.46 20.24 17.09
C SER A 200 -6.05 19.76 15.76
N PHE A 201 -5.15 19.47 14.81
CA PHE A 201 -5.50 18.91 13.51
C PHE A 201 -5.24 17.40 13.53
N VAL A 202 -6.23 16.60 13.14
CA VAL A 202 -6.12 15.15 12.99
C VAL A 202 -6.35 14.81 11.52
N VAL A 203 -5.29 14.44 10.82
CA VAL A 203 -5.30 14.19 9.38
C VAL A 203 -5.41 12.70 9.12
N ASN A 204 -6.53 12.30 8.51
CA ASN A 204 -6.77 10.92 8.13
C ASN A 204 -5.92 10.53 6.92
N CYS A 205 -4.82 9.82 7.13
CA CYS A 205 -3.95 9.27 6.09
C CYS A 205 -4.02 7.73 5.99
N THR A 206 -5.04 7.09 6.59
CA THR A 206 -5.21 5.62 6.53
C THR A 206 -5.74 5.13 5.19
N ASP A 207 -5.52 3.85 4.89
CA ASP A 207 -6.11 3.21 3.72
C ASP A 207 -7.65 3.09 3.87
N HIS A 208 -8.36 3.04 2.75
CA HIS A 208 -9.80 2.82 2.66
C HIS A 208 -10.12 1.80 1.56
N LEU A 209 -9.30 0.75 1.49
CA LEU A 209 -9.53 -0.36 0.57
C LEU A 209 -10.54 -1.32 1.20
N GLU A 210 -11.73 -1.37 0.62
CA GLU A 210 -12.74 -2.35 0.99
C GLU A 210 -12.77 -3.48 -0.04
N GLY A 211 -12.88 -4.71 0.45
CA GLY A 211 -13.10 -5.86 -0.41
C GLY A 211 -14.48 -5.76 -1.06
N LYS A 212 -14.56 -5.94 -2.39
CA LYS A 212 -15.86 -6.06 -3.03
C LYS A 212 -16.52 -7.40 -2.68
N PRO A 213 -17.86 -7.44 -2.56
CA PRO A 213 -18.60 -8.69 -2.57
C PRO A 213 -18.20 -9.54 -3.78
N TRP A 214 -18.24 -10.85 -3.59
CA TRP A 214 -17.95 -11.79 -4.66
C TRP A 214 -18.90 -11.59 -5.85
N ALA A 215 -18.35 -11.72 -7.06
CA ALA A 215 -19.09 -11.79 -8.32
C ALA A 215 -18.34 -12.75 -9.27
N PRO A 216 -18.95 -13.25 -10.35
CA PRO A 216 -18.18 -13.87 -11.43
C PRO A 216 -17.37 -12.81 -12.20
N ILE A 217 -16.19 -13.18 -12.75
CA ILE A 217 -15.40 -12.21 -13.55
C ILE A 217 -16.14 -11.86 -14.83
N VAL A 218 -16.74 -12.85 -15.49
CA VAL A 218 -17.66 -12.63 -16.61
C VAL A 218 -19.02 -13.16 -16.19
N SER A 219 -20.04 -12.32 -16.29
CA SER A 219 -21.45 -12.70 -16.08
C SER A 219 -21.88 -13.83 -17.01
N LYS A 220 -22.94 -14.57 -16.62
CA LYS A 220 -23.43 -15.75 -17.35
C LYS A 220 -23.85 -15.44 -18.80
N ASP A 221 -24.37 -14.24 -19.05
CA ASP A 221 -24.76 -13.76 -20.38
C ASP A 221 -23.58 -13.13 -21.16
N GLY A 222 -22.41 -13.02 -20.54
CA GLY A 222 -21.21 -12.44 -21.13
C GLY A 222 -21.23 -10.91 -21.26
N LEU A 223 -22.24 -10.22 -20.71
CA LEU A 223 -22.48 -8.78 -20.93
C LEU A 223 -21.80 -7.86 -19.90
N VAL A 224 -21.46 -8.41 -18.74
CA VAL A 224 -20.82 -7.70 -17.63
C VAL A 224 -19.47 -8.33 -17.30
N LEU A 225 -18.43 -7.50 -17.28
CA LEU A 225 -17.09 -7.82 -16.80
C LEU A 225 -16.87 -7.22 -15.39
N SER A 226 -16.65 -8.08 -14.40
CA SER A 226 -16.25 -7.70 -13.05
C SER A 226 -14.79 -8.08 -12.81
N THR A 227 -13.89 -7.11 -12.99
CA THR A 227 -12.43 -7.35 -13.03
C THR A 227 -11.88 -7.94 -11.73
N GLN A 228 -12.50 -7.62 -10.60
CA GLN A 228 -12.14 -8.14 -9.28
C GLN A 228 -10.63 -8.05 -9.01
N SER A 229 -10.03 -9.03 -8.34
CA SER A 229 -8.60 -9.11 -7.97
C SER A 229 -7.87 -10.21 -8.74
N ALA A 230 -8.45 -10.64 -9.88
CA ALA A 230 -8.02 -11.81 -10.62
C ALA A 230 -6.56 -11.75 -11.10
N LEU A 231 -6.02 -10.53 -11.28
CA LEU A 231 -4.66 -10.27 -11.75
C LEU A 231 -3.87 -9.46 -10.71
N GLY A 232 -4.13 -9.69 -9.42
CA GLY A 232 -3.31 -9.22 -8.31
C GLY A 232 -3.63 -7.82 -7.81
N PHE A 233 -3.75 -6.85 -8.70
CA PHE A 233 -3.97 -5.45 -8.32
C PHE A 233 -4.96 -4.74 -9.25
N THR A 234 -5.70 -3.77 -8.73
CA THR A 234 -6.86 -3.15 -9.43
C THR A 234 -6.51 -2.58 -10.80
N GLY A 235 -5.42 -1.82 -10.91
CA GLY A 235 -4.99 -1.19 -12.16
C GLY A 235 -4.68 -2.20 -13.27
N PRO A 236 -3.65 -3.05 -13.11
CA PRO A 236 -3.31 -4.08 -14.10
C PRO A 236 -4.47 -5.02 -14.41
N THR A 237 -5.26 -5.41 -13.40
CA THR A 237 -6.43 -6.28 -13.59
C THR A 237 -7.48 -5.62 -14.47
N ALA A 238 -7.84 -4.37 -14.16
CA ALA A 238 -8.82 -3.64 -14.95
C ALA A 238 -8.34 -3.41 -16.39
N HIS A 239 -7.06 -3.07 -16.56
CA HIS A 239 -6.48 -2.85 -17.89
C HIS A 239 -6.48 -4.13 -18.73
N LEU A 240 -5.87 -5.22 -18.25
CA LEU A 240 -5.65 -6.44 -19.03
C LEU A 240 -6.94 -7.20 -19.30
N LEU A 241 -7.82 -7.36 -18.30
CA LEU A 241 -9.08 -8.10 -18.50
C LEU A 241 -10.03 -7.38 -19.44
N THR A 242 -10.11 -6.05 -19.36
CA THR A 242 -10.98 -5.27 -20.25
C THR A 242 -10.56 -5.44 -21.70
N HIS A 243 -9.25 -5.37 -21.99
CA HIS A 243 -8.75 -5.59 -23.35
C HIS A 243 -9.01 -7.00 -23.86
N ALA A 244 -8.75 -8.03 -23.04
CA ALA A 244 -9.02 -9.41 -23.44
C ALA A 244 -10.51 -9.69 -23.65
N TRP A 245 -11.37 -9.05 -22.87
CA TRP A 245 -12.82 -9.16 -23.03
C TRP A 245 -13.31 -8.50 -24.32
N TYR A 246 -12.91 -7.25 -24.61
CA TYR A 246 -13.28 -6.57 -25.86
C TYR A 246 -12.75 -7.27 -27.11
N LYS A 247 -11.59 -7.96 -27.02
CA LYS A 247 -11.05 -8.77 -28.12
C LYS A 247 -11.72 -10.13 -28.27
N GLY A 248 -12.61 -10.51 -27.35
CA GLY A 248 -13.24 -11.83 -27.35
C GLY A 248 -12.25 -12.98 -27.18
N VAL A 249 -11.06 -12.72 -26.60
CA VAL A 249 -10.02 -13.75 -26.36
C VAL A 249 -10.09 -14.31 -24.95
N LEU A 250 -10.84 -13.67 -24.05
CA LEU A 250 -11.00 -14.11 -22.66
C LEU A 250 -11.70 -15.48 -22.53
N LYS A 251 -12.61 -15.84 -23.46
CA LYS A 251 -13.23 -17.15 -23.82
C LYS A 251 -13.50 -18.25 -22.76
N ASP A 252 -13.35 -17.98 -21.46
CA ASP A 252 -13.31 -18.89 -20.28
C ASP A 252 -11.95 -19.02 -19.58
N ALA A 253 -10.88 -18.47 -20.14
CA ALA A 253 -9.55 -18.42 -19.49
C ALA A 253 -9.60 -17.78 -18.09
N TRP A 254 -10.54 -16.87 -17.86
CA TRP A 254 -10.76 -16.18 -16.59
C TRP A 254 -11.09 -17.09 -15.41
N ARG A 255 -11.63 -18.27 -15.67
CA ARG A 255 -11.93 -19.28 -14.63
C ARG A 255 -10.65 -19.84 -14.00
N HIS A 256 -9.53 -19.75 -14.72
CA HIS A 256 -8.23 -20.22 -14.27
C HIS A 256 -7.39 -19.11 -13.62
N PHE A 257 -7.95 -17.92 -13.36
CA PHE A 257 -7.21 -16.87 -12.65
C PHE A 257 -7.26 -17.08 -11.14
N PRO A 258 -6.13 -16.92 -10.43
CA PRO A 258 -6.13 -17.01 -8.98
C PRO A 258 -6.94 -15.85 -8.39
N ARG A 259 -7.92 -16.19 -7.56
CA ARG A 259 -8.62 -15.23 -6.71
C ARG A 259 -8.10 -15.46 -5.29
N PHE A 260 -7.23 -14.59 -4.80
CA PHE A 260 -6.79 -14.68 -3.42
C PHE A 260 -7.56 -13.67 -2.56
N GLN A 261 -7.89 -14.11 -1.36
CA GLN A 261 -8.50 -13.27 -0.33
C GLN A 261 -7.44 -12.47 0.41
N LEU A 262 -7.86 -11.35 1.00
CA LEU A 262 -7.01 -10.58 1.90
C LEU A 262 -6.68 -11.44 3.13
N THR A 263 -5.39 -11.59 3.43
CA THR A 263 -4.94 -12.20 4.68
C THR A 263 -4.92 -11.17 5.80
N GLU A 264 -5.14 -11.59 7.05
CA GLU A 264 -5.04 -10.69 8.22
C GLU A 264 -3.63 -10.08 8.38
N LYS A 265 -2.61 -10.82 7.94
CA LYS A 265 -1.22 -10.34 7.85
C LYS A 265 -1.03 -9.54 6.56
N LYS A 266 -1.09 -8.21 6.66
CA LYS A 266 -0.90 -7.28 5.53
C LYS A 266 0.44 -7.47 4.78
N CYS A 267 1.50 -7.89 5.45
CA CYS A 267 2.79 -8.17 4.80
C CYS A 267 2.69 -9.33 3.80
N ASP A 268 2.01 -10.43 4.17
CA ASP A 268 1.77 -11.57 3.29
C ASP A 268 0.90 -11.19 2.09
N TRP A 269 -0.05 -10.26 2.30
CA TRP A 269 -0.91 -9.79 1.23
C TRP A 269 -0.12 -9.15 0.08
N ALA A 270 0.81 -8.23 0.38
CA ALA A 270 1.62 -7.61 -0.67
C ALA A 270 2.56 -8.58 -1.37
N LEU A 271 3.15 -9.53 -0.64
CA LEU A 271 4.03 -10.55 -1.22
C LEU A 271 3.27 -11.53 -2.12
N ARG A 272 2.07 -11.95 -1.71
CA ARG A 272 1.16 -12.74 -2.56
C ARG A 272 0.69 -11.96 -3.78
N THR A 273 0.42 -10.66 -3.61
CA THR A 273 0.10 -9.76 -4.73
C THR A 273 1.26 -9.68 -5.71
N MET A 274 2.51 -9.60 -5.23
CA MET A 274 3.70 -9.64 -6.10
C MET A 274 3.82 -10.95 -6.87
N PHE A 275 3.54 -12.12 -6.27
CA PHE A 275 3.51 -13.38 -7.02
C PHE A 275 2.54 -13.29 -8.19
N VAL A 276 1.32 -12.81 -7.96
CA VAL A 276 0.31 -12.70 -9.02
C VAL A 276 0.73 -11.67 -10.07
N LEU A 277 1.22 -10.50 -9.66
CA LEU A 277 1.68 -9.47 -10.58
C LEU A 277 2.86 -9.92 -11.45
N ALA A 278 3.83 -10.64 -10.89
CA ALA A 278 5.02 -11.07 -11.63
C ALA A 278 4.74 -12.29 -12.52
N VAL A 279 3.97 -13.25 -12.02
CA VAL A 279 3.81 -14.57 -12.67
C VAL A 279 2.56 -14.61 -13.54
N ILE A 280 1.41 -14.20 -12.99
CA ILE A 280 0.11 -14.38 -13.63
C ILE A 280 -0.12 -13.33 -14.70
N ASN A 281 0.23 -12.06 -14.46
CA ASN A 281 0.11 -11.04 -15.51
C ASN A 281 0.97 -11.37 -16.72
N SER A 282 2.23 -11.78 -16.47
CA SER A 282 3.16 -12.15 -17.54
C SER A 282 2.58 -13.29 -18.37
N LYS A 283 2.13 -14.38 -17.72
CA LYS A 283 1.50 -15.50 -18.43
C LYS A 283 0.21 -15.10 -19.16
N PHE A 284 -0.63 -14.26 -18.55
CA PHE A 284 -1.85 -13.77 -19.16
C PHE A 284 -1.57 -12.96 -20.43
N ILE A 285 -0.59 -12.05 -20.38
CA ILE A 285 -0.16 -11.27 -21.54
C ILE A 285 0.31 -12.22 -22.65
N ASP A 286 1.11 -13.23 -22.30
CA ASP A 286 1.68 -14.17 -23.25
C ASP A 286 0.62 -14.99 -23.98
N ASP A 287 -0.36 -15.48 -23.23
CA ASP A 287 -1.38 -16.40 -23.75
C ASP A 287 -2.55 -15.65 -24.42
N MET A 288 -2.88 -14.43 -23.97
CA MET A 288 -4.13 -13.74 -24.34
C MET A 288 -3.93 -12.41 -25.07
N LEU A 289 -2.86 -11.67 -24.78
CA LEU A 289 -2.63 -10.31 -25.32
C LEU A 289 -1.15 -10.08 -25.72
N PRO A 290 -0.55 -10.91 -26.59
CA PRO A 290 0.89 -10.86 -26.88
C PRO A 290 1.34 -9.52 -27.47
N GLU A 291 0.45 -8.79 -28.15
CA GLU A 291 0.70 -7.44 -28.65
C GLU A 291 0.98 -6.41 -27.56
N MET A 292 0.48 -6.61 -26.33
CA MET A 292 0.73 -5.71 -25.20
C MET A 292 2.19 -5.75 -24.72
N ARG A 293 2.97 -6.78 -25.10
CA ARG A 293 4.43 -6.76 -24.91
C ARG A 293 5.10 -5.68 -25.75
N GLN A 294 4.53 -5.36 -26.92
CA GLN A 294 5.14 -4.42 -27.85
C GLN A 294 4.88 -2.95 -27.48
N SER A 295 3.79 -2.66 -26.76
CA SER A 295 3.54 -1.32 -26.18
C SER A 295 4.43 -1.05 -24.96
N ALA A 296 4.96 -2.08 -24.31
CA ALA A 296 5.90 -1.98 -23.18
C ALA A 296 7.37 -1.76 -23.60
N LYS A 297 7.66 -1.42 -24.88
CA LYS A 297 9.02 -1.37 -25.45
C LYS A 297 10.01 -0.42 -24.75
N GLY A 298 9.55 0.55 -23.97
CA GLY A 298 10.42 1.37 -23.10
C GLY A 298 11.09 0.59 -21.96
N LEU A 299 10.58 -0.60 -21.62
CA LEU A 299 11.10 -1.53 -20.60
C LEU A 299 12.07 -2.60 -21.17
N SER A 300 12.35 -2.59 -22.49
CA SER A 300 12.75 -3.82 -23.21
C SER A 300 14.19 -4.28 -23.02
N LEU A 301 15.18 -3.39 -22.79
CA LEU A 301 16.58 -3.80 -22.66
C LEU A 301 16.89 -4.44 -21.30
N ALA A 302 16.42 -3.80 -20.22
CA ALA A 302 16.55 -4.35 -18.86
C ALA A 302 15.81 -5.69 -18.73
N LEU A 303 14.64 -5.82 -19.34
CA LEU A 303 13.90 -7.09 -19.35
C LEU A 303 14.63 -8.18 -20.13
N GLN A 304 15.26 -7.84 -21.27
CA GLN A 304 16.03 -8.78 -22.09
C GLN A 304 17.25 -9.33 -21.35
N ALA A 305 18.00 -8.47 -20.65
CA ALA A 305 19.15 -8.88 -19.83
C ALA A 305 18.74 -9.86 -18.71
N GLN A 306 17.50 -9.78 -18.25
CA GLN A 306 16.97 -10.59 -17.14
C GLN A 306 16.35 -11.92 -17.60
N ILE A 307 16.15 -12.16 -18.90
CA ILE A 307 15.55 -13.40 -19.43
C ILE A 307 16.22 -14.67 -18.87
N PRO A 308 17.56 -14.79 -18.78
CA PRO A 308 18.21 -15.99 -18.24
C PRO A 308 17.84 -16.24 -16.77
N ARG A 309 17.82 -15.18 -15.96
CA ARG A 309 17.45 -15.25 -14.54
C ARG A 309 15.98 -15.62 -14.40
N ILE A 310 15.08 -14.97 -15.14
CA ILE A 310 13.65 -15.29 -15.17
C ILE A 310 13.47 -16.77 -15.48
N LYS A 311 14.07 -17.29 -16.57
CA LYS A 311 13.94 -18.71 -16.94
C LYS A 311 14.38 -19.66 -15.82
N THR A 312 15.41 -19.29 -15.07
CA THR A 312 15.95 -20.10 -13.97
C THR A 312 15.06 -20.03 -12.72
N SER A 313 14.62 -18.83 -12.34
CA SER A 313 13.90 -18.58 -11.08
C SER A 313 12.40 -18.88 -11.16
N MET A 314 11.78 -18.71 -12.35
CA MET A 314 10.31 -18.81 -12.47
C MET A 314 9.73 -20.16 -12.08
N PRO A 315 10.33 -21.31 -12.42
CA PRO A 315 9.82 -22.60 -11.98
C PRO A 315 9.75 -22.74 -10.46
N GLN A 316 10.72 -22.18 -9.73
CA GLN A 316 10.72 -22.18 -8.27
C GLN A 316 9.69 -21.18 -7.70
N ILE A 317 9.67 -19.96 -8.23
CA ILE A 317 8.72 -18.91 -7.84
C ILE A 317 7.27 -19.38 -8.06
N TYR A 318 6.99 -20.03 -9.18
CA TYR A 318 5.68 -20.62 -9.47
C TYR A 318 5.32 -21.67 -8.42
N ARG A 319 6.21 -22.61 -8.09
CA ARG A 319 5.95 -23.61 -7.04
C ARG A 319 5.67 -22.97 -5.68
N LYS A 320 6.39 -21.91 -5.32
CA LYS A 320 6.19 -21.15 -4.07
C LYS A 320 4.84 -20.43 -4.05
N MET A 321 4.49 -19.72 -5.12
CA MET A 321 3.17 -19.10 -5.28
C MET A 321 2.05 -20.12 -5.07
N MET A 322 2.21 -21.28 -5.71
CA MET A 322 1.25 -22.38 -5.70
C MET A 322 1.03 -22.99 -4.32
N ALA A 323 2.03 -22.92 -3.43
CA ALA A 323 1.94 -23.31 -2.02
C ALA A 323 1.42 -22.17 -1.11
N ALA A 324 1.84 -20.93 -1.38
CA ALA A 324 1.48 -19.75 -0.60
C ALA A 324 0.02 -19.31 -0.77
N ILE A 325 -0.63 -19.69 -1.88
CA ILE A 325 -2.02 -19.33 -2.19
C ILE A 325 -2.84 -20.63 -2.35
N PRO A 326 -3.17 -21.31 -1.23
CA PRO A 326 -4.03 -22.49 -1.26
C PRO A 326 -5.50 -22.06 -1.44
N GLY A 327 -6.20 -22.64 -2.42
CA GLY A 327 -7.59 -22.30 -2.77
C GLY A 327 -7.69 -21.71 -4.18
N ARG A 328 -7.96 -22.58 -5.16
CA ARG A 328 -7.72 -22.36 -6.59
C ARG A 328 -8.99 -22.53 -7.44
N TYR A 329 -9.20 -21.55 -8.33
CA TYR A 329 -9.81 -21.70 -9.67
C TYR A 329 -11.28 -22.12 -9.78
N ASP A 330 -12.18 -21.54 -9.00
CA ASP A 330 -13.59 -21.74 -9.22
C ASP A 330 -14.43 -20.46 -9.14
N ASP A 331 -15.48 -20.46 -9.95
CA ASP A 331 -16.56 -19.47 -9.96
C ASP A 331 -17.62 -19.80 -8.90
N GLU A 332 -17.26 -20.64 -7.94
CA GLU A 332 -18.12 -20.99 -6.82
C GLU A 332 -18.06 -19.85 -5.78
N PRO A 333 -19.20 -19.46 -5.19
CA PRO A 333 -19.21 -18.54 -4.07
C PRO A 333 -18.42 -19.16 -2.92
N GLN A 334 -17.25 -18.62 -2.61
CA GLN A 334 -16.57 -18.99 -1.38
C GLN A 334 -17.34 -18.39 -0.21
N ALA A 335 -17.58 -19.17 0.84
CA ALA A 335 -18.14 -18.66 2.07
C ALA A 335 -17.30 -17.45 2.52
N PRO A 336 -17.91 -16.34 2.95
CA PRO A 336 -17.16 -15.24 3.51
C PRO A 336 -16.36 -15.80 4.68
N VAL A 337 -15.01 -15.81 4.56
CA VAL A 337 -14.16 -15.96 5.73
C VAL A 337 -14.54 -14.78 6.60
N GLY A 338 -15.15 -15.06 7.74
CA GLY A 338 -15.80 -14.07 8.57
C GLY A 338 -14.89 -12.88 8.77
N HIS A 339 -15.14 -11.82 8.00
CA HIS A 339 -14.76 -10.50 8.41
C HIS A 339 -15.63 -10.21 9.62
N GLN A 340 -15.20 -10.65 10.80
CA GLN A 340 -15.29 -9.77 11.94
C GLN A 340 -14.36 -8.58 11.65
N VAL A 341 -14.77 -7.73 10.70
CA VAL A 341 -14.69 -6.31 10.99
C VAL A 341 -15.51 -6.23 12.27
N GLN A 342 -14.85 -6.08 13.40
CA GLN A 342 -15.50 -5.54 14.58
C GLN A 342 -15.93 -4.12 14.19
N SER A 343 -17.04 -4.03 13.46
CA SER A 343 -17.94 -2.90 13.47
C SER A 343 -18.71 -3.01 14.78
N LYS A 344 -18.01 -2.87 15.89
CA LYS A 344 -18.60 -2.54 17.18
C LYS A 344 -17.62 -1.64 17.90
N LEU A 345 -17.95 -0.35 17.76
CA LEU A 345 -17.55 0.81 18.56
C LEU A 345 -16.13 1.31 18.32
#